data_AF-A0A4Y8CEZ3-F1
#
_entry.id   AF-A0A4Y8CEZ3-F1
#
_cell.length_a   1.000
_cell.length_b   1.000
_cell.length_c   1.000
_cell.angle_alpha   90.00
_cell.angle_beta   90.00
_cell.angle_gamma   90.00
#
_symmetry.space_group_name_H-M   'P 1'
#
loop_
_entity.id
_entity.type
_entity.pdbx_description
1 polymer ?
#
loop_
_entity_poly.entity_id
_entity_poly.type
_entity_poly.pdbx_seq_one_letter_code
_entity_poly.pdbx_strand_id
1 'polypeptide(L)'
;ILYNKFLFVPRLWYRIPESKKDDDNPAILHYMGNFDVNLAYLGDDYFINLMLRNNLKFHNNKGAIQVDLGYDIFNNGIYWYLQYFNGYGESLIDYNKHLQRLSTGFLISY
;
A
#
# COMPACT_ATOMS: atom_id res chain seq x y z
N ILE A 1 -7.82 -4.44 13.21
CA ILE A 1 -7.67 -4.68 14.66
C ILE A 1 -7.05 -3.42 15.24
N LEU A 2 -7.81 -2.67 16.04
CA LEU A 2 -7.34 -1.48 16.73
C LEU A 2 -7.02 -1.85 18.17
N TYR A 3 -5.82 -1.52 18.64
CA TYR A 3 -5.40 -1.70 20.02
C TYR A 3 -4.67 -0.44 20.48
N ASN A 4 -5.31 0.33 21.37
CA ASN A 4 -4.89 1.67 21.74
C ASN A 4 -4.72 2.54 20.47
N LYS A 5 -3.48 2.97 20.17
CA LYS A 5 -3.12 3.75 18.98
C LYS A 5 -2.61 2.90 17.81
N PHE A 6 -2.50 1.58 17.97
CA PHE A 6 -2.00 0.69 16.93
C PHE A 6 -3.15 0.08 16.11
N LEU A 7 -3.07 0.20 14.80
CA LEU A 7 -4.00 -0.38 13.86
C LEU A 7 -3.29 -1.43 12.99
N PHE A 8 -3.81 -2.65 13.00
CA PHE A 8 -3.39 -3.73 12.10
C PHE A 8 -4.52 -4.11 11.16
N VAL A 9 -4.26 -4.11 9.86
CA VAL A 9 -5.24 -4.42 8.81
C VAL A 9 -4.66 -5.42 7.83
N PRO A 10 -4.97 -6.73 7.98
CA PRO A 10 -4.68 -7.70 6.94
C PRO A 10 -5.75 -7.58 5.83
N ARG A 11 -5.31 -7.62 4.57
CA ARG A 11 -6.21 -7.67 3.42
C ARG A 11 -5.89 -8.91 2.60
N LEU A 12 -6.91 -9.70 2.30
CA LEU A 12 -6.82 -10.87 1.44
C LEU A 12 -7.69 -10.63 0.21
N TRP A 13 -7.27 -11.12 -0.95
CA TRP A 13 -8.07 -11.06 -2.15
C TRP A 13 -7.87 -12.28 -3.06
N TYR A 14 -8.92 -12.54 -3.84
CA TYR A 14 -8.95 -13.56 -4.87
C TYR A 14 -9.30 -12.92 -6.20
N ARG A 15 -8.49 -13.17 -7.23
CA ARG A 15 -8.77 -12.71 -8.59
C ARG A 15 -9.82 -13.61 -9.21
N ILE A 16 -10.95 -13.04 -9.61
CA ILE A 16 -11.97 -13.76 -10.37
C ILE A 16 -11.38 -14.12 -11.75
N PRO A 17 -11.46 -15.39 -12.19
CA PRO A 17 -10.92 -15.80 -13.49
C PRO A 17 -11.60 -15.06 -14.65
N GLU A 18 -10.79 -14.60 -15.60
CA GLU A 18 -11.24 -13.93 -16.83
C GLU A 18 -10.86 -14.77 -18.06
N SER A 19 -11.56 -14.55 -19.17
CA SER A 19 -11.22 -15.16 -20.44
C SER A 19 -9.87 -14.60 -20.92
N LYS A 20 -9.01 -15.44 -21.52
CA LYS A 20 -7.69 -14.98 -22.01
C LYS A 20 -7.77 -13.85 -23.05
N LYS A 21 -8.90 -13.73 -23.76
CA LYS A 21 -9.10 -12.70 -24.79
C LYS A 21 -9.32 -11.32 -24.16
N ASP A 22 -9.85 -11.29 -22.94
CA ASP A 22 -10.27 -10.08 -22.23
C ASP A 22 -9.37 -9.78 -21.02
N ASP A 23 -8.31 -10.57 -20.81
CA ASP A 23 -7.38 -10.43 -19.70
C ASP A 23 -6.21 -9.50 -20.08
N ASP A 24 -6.35 -8.21 -19.74
CA ASP A 24 -5.32 -7.20 -20.01
C ASP A 24 -4.05 -7.37 -19.15
N ASN A 25 -4.17 -7.99 -17.97
CA ASN A 25 -3.08 -8.10 -17.00
C ASN A 25 -2.95 -9.54 -16.46
N PRO A 26 -2.63 -10.52 -17.33
CA PRO A 26 -2.71 -11.94 -16.98
C PRO A 26 -1.73 -12.36 -15.88
N ALA A 27 -0.64 -11.60 -15.75
CA ALA A 27 0.39 -11.84 -14.75
C ALA A 27 0.18 -11.02 -13.45
N ILE A 28 -0.93 -10.29 -13.27
CA ILE A 28 -1.08 -9.34 -12.16
C ILE A 28 -0.87 -9.96 -10.77
N LEU A 29 -1.40 -11.17 -10.56
CA LEU A 29 -1.22 -11.91 -9.30
C LEU A 29 0.23 -12.29 -9.02
N HIS A 30 1.07 -12.40 -10.06
CA HIS A 30 2.49 -12.65 -9.85
C HIS A 30 3.18 -11.48 -9.13
N TYR A 31 2.74 -10.23 -9.38
CA TYR A 31 3.34 -9.04 -8.79
C TYR A 31 2.60 -8.58 -7.53
N MET A 32 1.28 -8.63 -7.56
CA MET A 32 0.43 -8.21 -6.44
C MET A 32 0.33 -9.26 -5.33
N GLY A 33 0.46 -10.55 -5.66
CA GLY A 33 0.13 -11.62 -4.71
C GLY A 33 -1.36 -11.66 -4.41
N ASN A 34 -1.69 -12.18 -3.24
CA ASN A 34 -3.07 -12.41 -2.77
C ASN A 34 -3.39 -11.73 -1.45
N PHE A 35 -2.43 -10.99 -0.91
CA PHE A 35 -2.60 -10.28 0.35
C PHE A 35 -1.61 -9.14 0.50
N ASP A 36 -1.97 -8.23 1.39
CA ASP A 36 -1.04 -7.33 2.02
C ASP A 36 -1.48 -7.05 3.46
N VAL A 37 -0.61 -6.38 4.19
CA VAL A 37 -0.80 -6.03 5.59
C VAL A 37 -0.51 -4.55 5.74
N ASN A 38 -1.40 -3.83 6.42
CA ASN A 38 -1.14 -2.48 6.88
C ASN A 38 -0.94 -2.48 8.41
N LEU A 39 0.07 -1.76 8.85
CA LEU A 39 0.41 -1.51 10.24
C LEU A 39 0.48 0.00 10.43
N ALA A 40 -0.42 0.56 11.21
CA ALA A 40 -0.43 1.99 11.48
C ALA A 40 -0.34 2.30 12.98
N TYR A 41 0.25 3.44 13.28
CA TYR A 41 0.20 4.09 14.59
C TYR A 41 -0.50 5.44 14.42
N LEU A 42 -1.59 5.63 15.15
CA LEU A 42 -2.45 6.80 15.12
C LEU A 42 -2.16 7.63 16.38
N GLY A 43 -1.20 8.54 16.26
CA GLY A 43 -0.92 9.57 17.26
C GLY A 43 -2.07 10.58 17.34
N ASP A 44 -1.93 11.58 18.22
CA ASP A 44 -2.98 12.59 18.37
C ASP A 44 -2.98 13.56 17.19
N ASP A 45 -1.79 14.07 16.81
CA ASP A 45 -1.63 15.03 15.70
C ASP A 45 -0.83 14.43 14.53
N TYR A 46 -0.59 13.12 14.53
CA TYR A 46 0.21 12.48 13.50
C TYR A 46 -0.16 11.02 13.31
N PHE A 47 0.16 10.48 12.14
CA PHE A 47 0.09 9.04 11.90
C PHE A 47 1.31 8.53 11.15
N ILE A 48 1.55 7.24 11.32
CA ILE A 48 2.52 6.46 10.55
C ILE A 48 1.77 5.24 10.04
N ASN A 49 1.86 4.94 8.75
CA ASN A 49 1.34 3.71 8.16
C ASN A 49 2.45 2.99 7.39
N LEU A 50 2.48 1.67 7.52
CA LEU A 50 3.39 0.77 6.82
C LEU A 50 2.54 -0.30 6.13
N MET A 51 2.58 -0.32 4.80
CA MET A 51 2.01 -1.39 3.99
C MET A 51 3.11 -2.35 3.55
N LEU A 52 2.90 -3.65 3.76
CA LEU A 52 3.75 -4.74 3.31
C LEU A 52 2.96 -5.68 2.43
N ARG A 53 3.42 -5.87 1.18
CA ARG A 53 2.81 -6.78 0.20
C ARG A 53 3.84 -7.79 -0.27
N ASN A 54 3.41 -9.05 -0.41
CA ASN A 54 4.26 -10.11 -0.94
C ASN A 54 3.46 -11.16 -1.72
N ASN A 55 4.05 -11.72 -2.77
CA ASN A 55 3.45 -12.80 -3.55
C ASN A 55 3.71 -14.22 -3.00
N LEU A 56 4.51 -14.34 -1.93
CA LEU A 56 4.95 -15.57 -1.25
C LEU A 56 5.57 -16.64 -2.16
N LYS A 57 6.03 -16.27 -3.36
CA LYS A 57 6.75 -17.19 -4.23
C LYS A 57 8.22 -17.27 -3.80
N PHE A 58 8.71 -18.47 -3.51
CA PHE A 58 10.09 -18.68 -3.04
C PHE A 58 11.17 -18.37 -4.10
N HIS A 59 10.91 -18.70 -5.37
CA HIS A 59 11.93 -18.59 -6.43
C HIS A 59 11.90 -17.28 -7.22
N ASN A 60 10.74 -16.64 -7.33
CA ASN A 60 10.57 -15.38 -8.05
C ASN A 60 9.63 -14.47 -7.24
N ASN A 61 10.16 -14.02 -6.10
CA ASN A 61 9.42 -13.22 -5.15
C ASN A 61 9.19 -11.81 -5.70
N LYS A 62 7.98 -11.28 -5.48
CA LYS A 62 7.58 -9.91 -5.81
C LYS A 62 6.79 -9.37 -4.63
N GLY A 63 6.86 -8.06 -4.45
CA GLY A 63 6.21 -7.40 -3.34
C GLY A 63 6.36 -5.89 -3.44
N ALA A 64 5.86 -5.23 -2.41
CA ALA A 64 6.00 -3.80 -2.23
C ALA A 64 6.01 -3.45 -0.75
N ILE A 65 6.69 -2.35 -0.44
CA ILE A 65 6.61 -1.64 0.82
C ILE A 65 6.15 -0.21 0.54
N GLN A 66 5.25 0.29 1.38
CA GLN A 66 4.88 1.69 1.38
C GLN A 66 4.92 2.22 2.82
N VAL A 67 5.51 3.39 3.00
CA VAL A 67 5.54 4.11 4.27
C VAL A 67 4.85 5.44 4.05
N ASP A 68 3.84 5.71 4.87
CA ASP A 68 3.09 6.95 4.87
C ASP A 68 3.23 7.63 6.22
N LEU A 69 3.50 8.93 6.20
CA LEU A 69 3.63 9.78 7.38
C LEU A 69 2.69 10.97 7.19
N GLY A 70 1.91 11.28 8.21
CA GLY A 70 1.08 12.48 8.25
C GLY A 70 1.28 13.23 9.56
N TYR A 71 1.31 14.55 9.50
CA TYR A 71 1.32 15.43 10.68
C TYR A 71 0.32 16.57 10.49
N ASP A 72 -0.66 16.71 11.39
CA ASP A 72 -1.63 17.81 11.38
C ASP A 72 -0.91 19.12 11.71
N ILE A 73 -0.78 19.98 10.72
CA ILE A 73 0.00 21.22 10.84
C ILE A 73 -0.80 22.28 11.60
N PHE A 74 -2.13 22.20 11.55
CA PHE A 74 -3.03 23.29 11.96
C PHE A 74 -4.13 22.85 12.93
N ASN A 75 -4.11 21.60 13.39
CA ASN A 75 -5.13 20.98 14.24
C ASN A 75 -6.54 21.15 13.67
N ASN A 76 -6.65 21.10 12.34
CA ASN A 76 -7.88 21.36 11.61
C ASN A 76 -8.18 20.25 10.59
N GLY A 77 -7.45 19.14 10.66
CA GLY A 77 -7.57 18.01 9.73
C GLY A 77 -6.73 18.15 8.46
N ILE A 78 -5.85 19.15 8.35
CA ILE A 78 -4.89 19.28 7.24
C ILE A 78 -3.53 18.75 7.68
N TYR A 79 -3.17 17.59 7.14
CA TYR A 79 -1.92 16.92 7.40
C TYR A 79 -0.89 17.27 6.32
N TRP A 80 0.32 17.66 6.72
CA TRP A 80 1.47 17.49 5.84
C TRP A 80 1.68 15.99 5.65
N TYR A 81 1.79 15.56 4.40
CA TYR A 81 1.86 14.15 4.04
C TYR A 81 3.16 13.84 3.32
N LEU A 82 3.80 12.74 3.71
CA LEU A 82 4.98 12.18 3.07
C LEU A 82 4.76 10.69 2.83
N GLN A 83 4.98 10.25 1.60
CA GLN A 83 4.83 8.86 1.18
C GLN A 83 6.11 8.40 0.48
N TYR A 84 6.60 7.24 0.88
CA TYR A 84 7.64 6.51 0.19
C TYR A 84 7.11 5.14 -0.24
N PHE A 85 7.18 4.85 -1.54
CA PHE A 85 6.82 3.57 -2.12
C PHE A 85 8.06 2.91 -2.73
N ASN A 86 8.20 1.60 -2.53
CA ASN A 86 9.25 0.80 -3.16
C ASN A 86 8.72 -0.61 -3.46
N GLY A 87 8.68 -0.97 -4.74
CA GLY A 87 8.28 -2.31 -5.19
C GLY A 87 7.45 -2.31 -6.47
N TYR A 88 6.58 -3.32 -6.60
CA TYR A 88 5.76 -3.55 -7.79
C TYR A 88 4.30 -3.14 -7.60
N GLY A 89 3.67 -2.71 -8.70
CA GLY A 89 2.25 -2.31 -8.75
C GLY A 89 1.86 -1.21 -7.79
N GLU A 90 2.63 -0.14 -7.87
CA GLU A 90 2.22 1.19 -7.43
C GLU A 90 0.96 1.66 -8.19
N SER A 91 0.89 1.35 -9.49
CA SER A 91 -0.22 1.66 -10.37
C SER A 91 -0.58 0.42 -11.19
N LEU A 92 -1.79 0.39 -11.76
CA LEU A 92 -2.20 -0.69 -12.65
C LEU A 92 -1.37 -0.71 -13.94
N ILE A 93 -1.03 0.45 -14.49
CA ILE A 93 -0.23 0.54 -15.72
C ILE A 93 1.21 0.04 -15.51
N ASP A 94 1.76 0.22 -14.30
CA ASP A 94 3.11 -0.20 -13.94
C ASP A 94 3.12 -1.41 -12.99
N TYR A 95 2.10 -2.27 -13.06
CA TYR A 95 1.96 -3.42 -12.14
C TYR A 95 3.17 -4.36 -12.16
N ASN A 96 3.84 -4.46 -13.30
CA ASN A 96 4.97 -5.34 -13.55
C ASN A 96 6.35 -4.64 -13.48
N LYS A 97 6.39 -3.35 -13.14
CA LYS A 97 7.64 -2.58 -13.00
C LYS A 97 7.98 -2.37 -11.54
N HIS A 98 9.27 -2.46 -11.23
CA HIS A 98 9.79 -2.11 -9.91
C HIS A 98 10.06 -0.61 -9.88
N LEU A 99 9.40 0.11 -8.97
CA LEU A 99 9.52 1.55 -8.83
C LEU A 99 9.93 1.93 -7.41
N GLN A 100 10.60 3.07 -7.31
CA GLN A 100 10.86 3.76 -6.05
C GLN A 100 10.35 5.18 -6.21
N ARG A 101 9.42 5.60 -5.34
CA ARG A 101 8.81 6.93 -5.41
C ARG A 101 8.77 7.56 -4.03
N LEU A 102 9.23 8.80 -3.95
CA LEU A 102 9.03 9.68 -2.81
C LEU A 102 8.04 10.77 -3.23
N SER A 103 7.04 11.05 -2.39
CA SER A 103 6.00 12.02 -2.68
C SER A 103 5.65 12.78 -1.41
N THR A 104 5.39 14.07 -1.52
CA THR A 104 4.93 14.90 -0.41
C THR A 104 3.78 15.79 -0.87
N GLY A 105 2.90 16.16 0.05
CA GLY A 105 1.72 16.96 -0.25
C GLY A 105 0.90 17.23 1.00
N PHE A 106 -0.40 17.43 0.81
CA PHE A 106 -1.36 17.60 1.90
C PHE A 106 -2.40 16.51 1.84
N LEU A 107 -2.77 15.99 3.01
CA LEU A 107 -3.86 15.04 3.20
C LEU A 107 -4.93 15.69 4.09
N ILE A 108 -6.19 15.54 3.70
CA ILE A 108 -7.32 16.08 4.46
C ILE A 108 -8.02 14.89 5.12
N SER A 109 -8.14 14.94 6.44
CA SER A 109 -8.85 13.94 7.25
C SER A 109 -9.53 14.63 8.41
N TYR A 110 -10.85 14.45 8.53
CA TYR A 110 -11.70 15.02 9.59
C TYR A 110 -12.23 13.92 10.51
#